data_AF-A0A832H0P5-F1
#
_entry.id   AF-A0A832H0P5-F1
#
_cell.length_a   1.000
_cell.length_b   1.000
_cell.length_c   1.000
_cell.angle_alpha   90.00
_cell.angle_beta   90.00
_cell.angle_gamma   90.00
#
_symmetry.space_group_name_H-M   'P 1'
#
loop_
_entity.id
_entity.type
_entity.pdbx_description
1 polymer ?
#
loop_
_entity_poly.entity_id
_entity_poly.type
_entity_poly.pdbx_seq_one_letter_code
_entity_poly.pdbx_strand_id
1 'polypeptide(L)' 'GVELAPLTASILRRAEKLEKPRDLEDRIHVATMLELGIDTILSNDKDFDSVKGIKRVF' A
#
# COMPACT_ATOMS: atom_id res chain seq x y z
N GLY A 1 -17.98 10.74 2.22
CA GLY A 1 -17.63 9.84 3.33
C GLY A 1 -16.34 9.11 2.99
N VAL A 2 -15.74 8.39 3.94
CA VAL A 2 -14.54 7.57 3.71
C VAL A 2 -14.95 6.09 3.78
N GLU A 3 -14.48 5.30 2.81
CA GLU A 3 -14.60 3.85 2.84
C GLU A 3 -13.39 3.24 3.56
N LEU A 4 -13.62 2.25 4.43
CA LEU A 4 -12.56 1.58 5.17
C LEU A 4 -12.29 0.21 4.56
N ALA A 5 -11.07 -0.01 4.10
CA ALA A 5 -10.63 -1.33 3.66
C ALA A 5 -10.24 -2.21 4.87
N PRO A 6 -10.71 -3.46 4.96
CA PRO A 6 -10.36 -4.35 6.06
C PRO A 6 -8.93 -4.90 5.89
N LEU A 7 -8.18 -5.00 6.99
CA LEU A 7 -6.96 -5.80 7.03
C LEU A 7 -7.33 -7.29 7.09
N THR A 8 -7.13 -8.00 5.99
CA THR A 8 -7.34 -9.45 5.92
C THR A 8 -6.03 -10.21 6.09
N ALA A 9 -6.11 -11.49 6.44
CA ALA A 9 -4.93 -12.34 6.51
C ALA A 9 -4.20 -12.49 5.16
N SER A 10 -4.90 -12.36 4.02
CA SER A 10 -4.26 -12.36 2.69
C SER A 10 -3.44 -11.09 2.46
N ILE A 11 -3.99 -9.92 2.82
CA ILE A 11 -3.29 -8.64 2.74
C ILE A 11 -2.03 -8.65 3.61
N LEU A 12 -2.13 -9.12 4.86
CA LEU A 12 -0.97 -9.17 5.76
C LEU A 12 0.13 -10.07 5.20
N ARG A 13 -0.22 -11.29 4.75
CA ARG A 13 0.75 -12.22 4.12
C ARG A 13 1.36 -11.67 2.85
N ARG A 14 0.65 -10.82 2.10
CA ARG A 14 1.19 -10.13 0.92
C ARG A 14 2.16 -9.04 1.37
N ALA A 15 1.80 -8.24 2.36
CA ALA A 15 2.63 -7.15 2.89
C ALA A 15 3.98 -7.67 3.41
N GLU A 16 3.98 -8.80 4.13
CA GLU A 16 5.19 -9.46 4.62
C GLU A 16 6.19 -9.84 3.51
N LYS A 17 5.70 -10.06 2.28
CA LYS A 17 6.51 -10.44 1.11
C LYS A 17 6.98 -9.26 0.28
N LEU A 18 6.44 -8.06 0.52
CA LEU A 18 6.90 -6.86 -0.16
C LEU A 18 8.24 -6.42 0.44
N GLU A 19 9.18 -6.03 -0.41
CA GLU A 19 10.47 -5.46 0.02
C GLU A 19 10.38 -3.94 0.21
N LYS A 20 9.36 -3.31 -0.39
CA LYS A 20 9.10 -1.87 -0.37
C LYS A 20 7.60 -1.61 -0.18
N PRO A 21 7.20 -0.56 0.54
CA PRO A 21 8.06 0.42 1.25
C PRO A 21 8.78 -0.21 2.46
N ARG A 22 9.68 0.54 3.11
CA ARG A 22 10.55 0.07 4.19
C ARG A 22 9.74 -0.42 5.39
N ASP A 23 8.73 0.35 5.78
CA ASP A 23 7.96 0.09 6.98
C ASP A 23 6.81 -0.88 6.68
N LEU A 24 6.51 -1.80 7.62
CA LEU A 24 5.50 -2.84 7.39
C LEU A 24 4.09 -2.27 7.22
N GLU A 25 3.77 -1.18 7.92
CA GLU A 25 2.49 -0.49 7.79
C GLU A 25 2.26 0.02 6.37
N ASP A 26 3.28 0.61 5.75
CA ASP A 26 3.22 1.07 4.36
C ASP A 26 3.12 -0.10 3.37
N ARG A 27 3.77 -1.22 3.68
CA ARG A 27 3.57 -2.47 2.91
C ARG A 27 2.15 -3.01 3.03
N ILE A 28 1.48 -2.82 4.17
CA ILE A 28 0.05 -3.14 4.32
C ILE A 28 -0.80 -2.23 3.43
N HIS A 29 -0.50 -0.93 3.36
CA HIS A 29 -1.17 -0.02 2.44
C HIS A 29 -1.01 -0.47 0.99
N VAL A 30 0.23 -0.73 0.54
CA VAL A 30 0.49 -1.21 -0.83
C VAL A 30 -0.17 -2.55 -1.10
N ALA A 31 -0.08 -3.51 -0.19
CA ALA A 31 -0.72 -4.81 -0.36
C ALA A 31 -2.24 -4.70 -0.51
N THR A 32 -2.88 -3.83 0.29
CA THR A 32 -4.31 -3.52 0.21
C THR A 32 -4.67 -2.90 -1.13
N MET A 33 -3.90 -1.88 -1.55
CA MET A 33 -4.10 -1.21 -2.83
C MET A 33 -4.03 -2.18 -4.01
N LEU A 34 -3.00 -3.04 -4.04
CA LEU A 34 -2.82 -4.04 -5.09
C LEU A 34 -3.91 -5.12 -5.09
N GLU A 35 -4.53 -5.42 -3.94
CA GLU A 35 -5.66 -6.36 -3.87
C GLU A 35 -6.94 -5.74 -4.43
N LEU A 36 -7.14 -4.44 -4.18
CA LEU A 36 -8.32 -3.69 -4.62
C LEU A 36 -8.17 -3.07 -6.02
N GLY A 37 -7.01 -3.21 -6.66
CA GLY A 37 -6.74 -2.60 -7.96
C GLY A 37 -6.60 -1.07 -7.90
N ILE A 38 -6.22 -0.53 -6.74
CA ILE A 38 -5.98 0.90 -6.52
C ILE A 38 -4.51 1.19 -6.85
N ASP A 39 -4.26 2.22 -7.64
CA ASP A 39 -2.91 2.60 -8.08
C ASP A 39 -2.43 3.94 -7.51
N THR A 40 -3.28 4.69 -6.80
CA THR A 40 -2.97 6.06 -6.37
C THR A 40 -3.07 6.18 -4.86
N ILE A 41 -2.03 6.74 -4.22
CA ILE A 41 -1.98 7.00 -2.78
C ILE A 41 -1.78 8.50 -2.50
N LEU A 42 -2.54 9.03 -1.54
CA LEU A 42 -2.33 10.37 -0.98
C LEU A 42 -1.38 10.24 0.21
N SER A 43 -0.13 10.66 0.06
CA SER A 43 0.87 10.56 1.13
C SER A 43 2.03 11.54 0.93
N ASN A 44 2.50 12.13 2.03
CA ASN A 44 3.73 12.92 2.05
C ASN A 44 5.00 12.04 2.11
N ASP A 45 4.85 10.73 2.29
CA ASP A 45 5.99 9.81 2.36
C ASP A 45 6.48 9.42 0.97
N LYS A 46 7.70 9.84 0.63
CA LYS A 46 8.31 9.56 -0.67
C LYS A 46 8.66 8.09 -0.89
N ASP A 47 8.63 7.26 0.14
CA ASP A 47 9.01 5.85 -0.01
C ASP A 47 8.06 5.08 -0.93
N PHE A 48 6.80 5.51 -1.05
CA PHE A 48 5.85 4.96 -2.02
C PHE A 48 6.24 5.21 -3.48
N ASP A 49 7.07 6.23 -3.78
CA ASP A 49 7.58 6.48 -5.16
C ASP A 49 8.46 5.32 -5.66
N SER A 50 8.95 4.49 -4.75
CA SER A 50 9.78 3.33 -5.06
C SER A 50 8.97 2.08 -5.46
N VAL A 51 7.63 2.13 -5.37
CA VAL A 51 6.73 1.01 -5.63
C VAL A 51 6.18 1.10 -7.06
N LYS A 52 6.57 0.13 -7.89
CA LYS A 52 6.13 0.09 -9.29
C LYS A 52 4.60 -0.06 -9.39
N GLY A 53 3.97 0.82 -10.16
CA GLY A 53 2.52 0.80 -10.37
C GLY A 53 1.73 1.56 -9.30
N ILE A 54 2.40 2.17 -8.33
CA ILE A 54 1.78 3.11 -7.40
C ILE A 54 2.19 4.53 -7.77
N LYS A 55 1.20 5.43 -7.81
CA LYS A 55 1.34 6.86 -8.00
C LYS A 55 1.08 7.56 -6.68
N ARG A 56 2.08 8.23 -6.14
CA ARG A 56 1.91 9.10 -4.98
C ARG A 56 1.44 10.48 -5.40
N VAL A 57 0.57 11.06 -4.59
CA VAL A 57 0.14 12.46 -4.67
C VAL A 57 0.52 13.13 -3.35
N PHE A 58 1.07 14.35 -3.45
CA PHE A 58 1.79 15.14 -2.42
C PHE A 58 3.28 14.82 -2.30
#